data_AF-A0A2I3RMQ9-F1
#
_entry.id   AF-A0A2I3RMQ9-F1
#
_cell.length_a   1.000
_cell.length_b   1.000
_cell.length_c   1.000
_cell.angle_alpha   90.00
_cell.angle_beta   90.00
_cell.angle_gamma   90.00
#
_symmetry.space_group_name_H-M   'P 1'
#
loop_
_entity.id
_entity.type
_entity.pdbx_description
1 polymer ?
#
loop_
_entity_poly.entity_id
_entity_poly.type
_entity_poly.pdbx_seq_one_letter_code
_entity_poly.pdbx_strand_id
1 'polypeptide(L)'
;VPYTPQITAWDLEGKVTATTFSLEQPRCVFDGLASTSDTVWLVVAFSNASRGFQNPETLADIPASPQLLTDGHYMMLPLSLDQLPCDNPMAGSGGAPVLQVGHDHGCHQQPFCNAPLPGPGPYRVKFLLMDTRGSPRAETKWSDPITLHQGSAGQEGRCPQWTHDLSGPPLLSWDICLFLLLSPPSSSLWWPEEAPEQLRIGSFMGKRYMTHHIPPSEAATLPVGCEPGPDPLPSLSP
;
A
#
# COMPACT_ATOMS: atom_id res chain seq x y z
N VAL A 1 25.91 -16.09 -2.32
CA VAL A 1 25.02 -16.85 -1.42
C VAL A 1 23.89 -17.48 -2.24
N PRO A 2 23.57 -18.77 -2.07
CA PRO A 2 22.54 -19.46 -2.86
C PRO A 2 21.07 -19.14 -2.48
N TYR A 3 20.83 -18.01 -1.81
CA TYR A 3 19.51 -17.50 -1.44
C TYR A 3 18.87 -16.70 -2.59
N THR A 4 17.55 -16.76 -2.71
CA THR A 4 16.73 -15.97 -3.64
C THR A 4 15.72 -15.18 -2.79
N PRO A 5 15.72 -13.83 -2.81
CA PRO A 5 14.70 -13.06 -2.11
C PRO A 5 13.32 -13.31 -2.69
N GLN A 6 12.31 -13.33 -1.84
CA GLN A 6 10.91 -13.56 -2.21
C GLN A 6 9.97 -12.58 -1.49
N ILE A 7 8.79 -12.39 -2.07
CA ILE A 7 7.65 -11.75 -1.39
C ILE A 7 7.27 -12.59 -0.18
N THR A 8 6.97 -11.93 0.94
CA THR A 8 6.75 -12.59 2.23
C THR A 8 5.66 -13.67 2.22
N ALA A 9 5.94 -14.81 2.83
CA ALA A 9 4.94 -15.86 3.04
C ALA A 9 3.86 -15.47 4.07
N TRP A 10 4.08 -14.41 4.85
CA TRP A 10 3.12 -13.92 5.83
C TRP A 10 1.82 -13.42 5.17
N ASP A 11 0.70 -13.69 5.83
CA ASP A 11 -0.62 -13.20 5.44
C ASP A 11 -0.78 -11.76 5.92
N LEU A 12 -0.66 -10.82 4.97
CA LEU A 12 -0.63 -9.38 5.21
C LEU A 12 -1.45 -8.67 4.14
N GLU A 13 -2.41 -7.85 4.57
CA GLU A 13 -3.04 -6.87 3.69
C GLU A 13 -1.96 -5.91 3.15
N GLY A 14 -2.07 -5.53 1.88
CA GLY A 14 -1.09 -4.64 1.24
C GLY A 14 0.31 -5.26 1.06
N LYS A 15 0.46 -6.59 1.12
CA LYS A 15 1.72 -7.29 0.83
C LYS A 15 2.36 -6.88 -0.50
N VAL A 16 1.52 -6.61 -1.50
CA VAL A 16 1.86 -5.87 -2.72
C VAL A 16 0.78 -4.80 -2.87
N THR A 17 1.15 -3.58 -3.26
CA THR A 17 0.23 -2.47 -3.53
C THR A 17 0.45 -1.95 -4.95
N ALA A 18 0.12 -0.70 -5.25
CA ALA A 18 0.49 -0.05 -6.51
C ALA A 18 1.90 0.55 -6.53
N THR A 19 2.50 0.78 -5.35
CA THR A 19 3.80 1.46 -5.19
C THR A 19 4.74 0.77 -4.21
N THR A 20 4.28 -0.29 -3.53
CA THR A 20 5.04 -0.98 -2.48
C THR A 20 4.95 -2.50 -2.58
N PHE A 21 5.91 -3.19 -1.96
CA PHE A 21 5.81 -4.63 -1.69
C PHE A 21 6.60 -5.05 -0.44
N SER A 22 6.21 -6.16 0.17
CA SER A 22 6.82 -6.70 1.39
C SER A 22 7.64 -7.97 1.10
N LEU A 23 8.94 -7.89 1.34
CA LEU A 23 9.88 -9.01 1.26
C LEU A 23 10.03 -9.75 2.59
N GLU A 24 10.50 -10.99 2.52
CA GLU A 24 11.11 -11.65 3.68
C GLU A 24 12.42 -10.96 4.06
N GLN A 25 12.66 -10.78 5.36
CA GLN A 25 13.95 -10.29 5.85
C GLN A 25 15.05 -11.34 5.63
N PRO A 26 16.25 -10.97 5.17
CA PRO A 26 17.35 -11.89 4.88
C PRO A 26 18.09 -12.39 6.14
N ARG A 27 17.34 -12.89 7.12
CA ARG A 27 17.84 -13.45 8.38
C ARG A 27 18.69 -14.69 8.12
N CYS A 28 19.84 -14.80 8.78
CA CYS A 28 20.87 -15.83 8.57
C CYS A 28 21.44 -15.97 7.15
N VAL A 29 21.02 -15.19 6.17
CA VAL A 29 21.43 -15.35 4.76
C VAL A 29 22.94 -15.11 4.59
N PHE A 30 23.52 -14.23 5.41
CA PHE A 30 24.94 -13.86 5.38
C PHE A 30 25.71 -14.34 6.63
N ASP A 31 25.15 -15.28 7.39
CA ASP A 31 25.83 -15.84 8.56
C ASP A 31 27.16 -16.52 8.18
N GLY A 32 28.16 -16.40 9.03
CA GLY A 32 29.54 -16.82 8.77
C GLY A 32 30.29 -16.03 7.68
N LEU A 33 29.64 -15.14 6.92
CA LEU A 33 30.28 -14.27 5.91
C LEU A 33 30.46 -12.83 6.41
N ALA A 34 29.51 -12.35 7.21
CA ALA A 34 29.43 -10.96 7.64
C ALA A 34 30.25 -10.66 8.91
N SER A 35 30.87 -9.48 8.92
CA SER A 35 31.50 -8.87 10.10
C SER A 35 30.50 -7.97 10.83
N THR A 36 30.74 -7.70 12.12
CA THR A 36 29.85 -6.85 12.96
C THR A 36 29.63 -5.43 12.45
N SER A 37 30.54 -4.92 11.61
CA SER A 37 30.47 -3.59 10.99
C SER A 37 29.88 -3.59 9.57
N ASP A 38 29.56 -4.76 9.02
CA ASP A 38 29.00 -4.86 7.67
C ASP A 38 27.52 -4.49 7.66
N THR A 39 27.03 -4.08 6.50
CA THR A 39 25.63 -3.72 6.27
C THR A 39 25.05 -4.53 5.13
N VAL A 40 23.79 -4.96 5.29
CA VAL A 40 23.01 -5.61 4.23
C VAL A 40 22.20 -4.54 3.51
N TRP A 41 22.33 -4.48 2.20
CA TRP A 41 21.68 -3.51 1.33
C TRP A 41 20.72 -4.21 0.38
N LEU A 42 19.60 -3.55 0.09
CA LEU A 42 18.65 -4.00 -0.92
C LEU A 42 18.93 -3.28 -2.25
N VAL A 43 19.20 -4.05 -3.30
CA VAL A 43 19.16 -3.59 -4.69
C VAL A 43 17.75 -3.81 -5.22
N VAL A 44 17.16 -2.79 -5.84
CA VAL A 44 15.88 -2.87 -6.54
C VAL A 44 16.08 -2.41 -7.98
N ALA A 45 15.71 -3.25 -8.94
CA ALA A 45 15.89 -2.98 -10.37
C ALA A 45 14.63 -3.34 -11.16
N PHE A 46 14.43 -2.72 -12.33
CA PHE A 46 13.51 -3.28 -13.32
C PHE A 46 14.06 -4.62 -13.85
N SER A 47 13.17 -5.54 -14.20
CA SER A 47 13.54 -6.91 -14.62
C SER A 47 14.41 -6.98 -15.87
N ASN A 48 14.36 -5.96 -16.73
CA ASN A 48 15.22 -5.79 -17.91
C ASN A 48 16.62 -5.26 -17.53
N ALA A 49 16.70 -4.28 -16.63
CA ALA A 49 17.94 -3.68 -16.16
C ALA A 49 18.76 -4.61 -15.23
N SER A 50 18.11 -5.53 -14.52
CA SER A 50 18.75 -6.42 -13.52
C SER A 50 19.92 -7.26 -14.06
N ARG A 51 20.01 -7.48 -15.38
CA ARG A 51 21.12 -8.21 -16.03
C ARG A 51 22.37 -7.34 -16.26
N GLY A 52 22.21 -6.03 -16.36
CA GLY A 52 23.32 -5.09 -16.58
C GLY A 52 23.92 -4.52 -15.30
N PHE A 53 23.20 -4.62 -14.18
CA PHE A 53 23.62 -4.11 -12.88
C PHE A 53 25.00 -4.62 -12.46
N GLN A 54 25.90 -3.69 -12.15
CA GLN A 54 27.18 -3.95 -11.51
C GLN A 54 27.08 -3.55 -10.03
N ASN A 55 27.78 -4.28 -9.16
CA ASN A 55 27.83 -3.90 -7.75
C ASN A 55 28.70 -2.62 -7.61
N PRO A 56 28.30 -1.65 -6.77
CA PRO A 56 29.12 -0.46 -6.50
C PRO A 56 30.46 -0.87 -5.87
N GLU A 57 31.53 -0.10 -6.11
CA GLU A 57 32.83 -0.35 -5.46
C GLU A 57 32.97 0.47 -4.17
N THR A 58 32.34 1.65 -4.11
CA THR A 58 32.36 2.57 -2.97
C THR A 58 30.95 3.05 -2.60
N LEU A 59 30.81 3.63 -1.39
CA LEU A 59 29.57 4.29 -0.95
C LEU A 59 29.06 5.40 -1.89
N ALA A 60 29.94 6.03 -2.68
CA ALA A 60 29.57 7.11 -3.60
C ALA A 60 28.93 6.59 -4.91
N ASP A 61 29.19 5.33 -5.27
CA ASP A 61 28.68 4.68 -6.48
C ASP A 61 27.30 4.03 -6.25
N ILE A 62 26.78 4.05 -5.01
CA ILE A 62 25.51 3.44 -4.65
C ILE A 62 24.35 4.26 -5.27
N PRO A 63 23.56 3.68 -6.18
CA PRO A 63 22.55 4.42 -6.92
C PRO A 63 21.35 4.79 -6.03
N ALA A 64 20.94 6.05 -6.07
CA ALA A 64 19.82 6.59 -5.29
C ALA A 64 18.46 6.34 -5.96
N SER A 65 17.37 6.39 -5.20
CA SER A 65 16.03 6.04 -5.70
C SER A 65 15.54 6.80 -6.96
N PRO A 66 15.91 8.08 -7.23
CA PRO A 66 15.55 8.73 -8.50
C PRO A 66 16.18 8.07 -9.73
N GLN A 67 17.35 7.42 -9.57
CA GLN A 67 18.06 6.75 -10.67
C GLN A 67 17.37 5.45 -11.12
N LEU A 68 16.37 4.95 -10.38
CA LEU A 68 15.52 3.86 -10.87
C LEU A 68 14.91 4.17 -12.24
N LEU A 69 14.56 5.44 -12.52
CA LEU A 69 13.97 5.85 -13.78
C LEU A 69 14.98 6.12 -14.90
N THR A 70 16.25 6.39 -14.58
CA THR A 70 17.31 6.67 -15.58
C THR A 70 18.15 5.44 -15.88
N ASP A 71 18.61 4.76 -14.83
CA ASP A 71 19.60 3.70 -14.86
C ASP A 71 18.93 2.32 -14.69
N GLY A 72 17.63 2.32 -14.40
CA GLY A 72 16.78 1.14 -14.27
C GLY A 72 16.91 0.43 -12.92
N HIS A 73 17.65 1.00 -11.97
CA HIS A 73 17.92 0.39 -10.66
C HIS A 73 18.31 1.43 -9.61
N TYR A 74 18.17 1.06 -8.33
CA TYR A 74 18.66 1.81 -7.19
C TYR A 74 18.98 0.88 -6.01
N MET A 75 19.60 1.44 -4.98
CA MET A 75 19.95 0.76 -3.74
C MET A 75 19.44 1.55 -2.53
N MET A 76 19.02 0.82 -1.49
CA MET A 76 18.31 1.37 -0.34
C MET A 76 18.45 0.48 0.89
N LEU A 77 18.07 1.04 2.05
CA LEU A 77 17.98 0.37 3.36
C LEU A 77 19.26 -0.39 3.75
N PRO A 78 20.30 0.29 4.27
CA PRO A 78 21.37 -0.35 5.01
C PRO A 78 20.82 -0.93 6.32
N LEU A 79 20.65 -2.25 6.35
CA LEU A 79 20.27 -3.02 7.53
C LEU A 79 21.53 -3.53 8.23
N SER A 80 21.69 -3.20 9.51
CA SER A 80 22.74 -3.80 10.35
C SER A 80 22.33 -5.21 10.82
N LEU A 81 23.30 -6.08 11.09
CA LEU A 81 23.05 -7.51 11.34
C LEU A 81 22.20 -7.77 12.61
N ASP A 82 22.26 -6.87 13.60
CA ASP A 82 21.43 -6.89 14.81
C ASP A 82 19.93 -6.65 14.52
N GLN A 83 19.59 -6.01 13.40
CA GLN A 83 18.21 -5.88 12.91
C GLN A 83 17.70 -7.16 12.21
N LEU A 84 18.61 -8.09 11.89
CA LEU A 84 18.35 -9.34 11.18
C LEU A 84 18.69 -10.60 12.00
N PRO A 85 18.26 -10.71 13.28
CA PRO A 85 18.66 -11.80 14.14
C PRO A 85 18.13 -13.14 13.63
N CYS A 86 18.92 -14.19 13.84
CA CYS A 86 18.65 -15.55 13.39
C CYS A 86 17.56 -16.28 14.16
N ASP A 87 17.14 -15.75 15.31
CA ASP A 87 16.09 -16.34 16.13
C ASP A 87 14.75 -16.40 15.39
N ASN A 88 13.95 -17.42 15.73
CA ASN A 88 12.62 -17.59 15.15
C ASN A 88 11.77 -16.33 15.41
N PRO A 89 11.32 -15.61 14.37
CA PRO A 89 10.57 -14.36 14.56
C PRO A 89 9.23 -14.56 15.27
N MET A 90 8.67 -15.78 15.27
CA MET A 90 7.45 -16.11 16.02
C MET A 90 7.68 -16.29 17.54
N ALA A 91 8.93 -16.28 18.00
CA ALA A 91 9.26 -16.45 19.43
C ALA A 91 9.15 -15.13 20.25
N GLY A 92 8.94 -13.99 19.59
CA GLY A 92 8.73 -12.69 20.23
C GLY A 92 7.31 -12.17 20.02
N SER A 93 6.84 -11.27 20.90
CA SER A 93 5.55 -10.56 20.77
C SER A 93 5.55 -9.48 19.66
N GLY A 94 6.42 -9.60 18.66
CA GLY A 94 6.57 -8.64 17.56
C GLY A 94 5.63 -8.95 16.39
N GLY A 95 5.38 -7.94 15.56
CA GLY A 95 4.68 -8.11 14.29
C GLY A 95 5.52 -8.86 13.24
N ALA A 96 4.94 -9.08 12.06
CA ALA A 96 5.58 -9.83 10.98
C ALA A 96 6.97 -9.22 10.58
N PRO A 97 8.04 -10.04 10.51
CA PRO A 97 9.42 -9.60 10.26
C PRO A 97 9.66 -9.33 8.76
N VAL A 98 9.01 -8.31 8.21
CA VAL A 98 9.08 -7.99 6.78
C VAL A 98 10.00 -6.82 6.48
N LEU A 99 10.46 -6.75 5.22
CA LEU A 99 11.16 -5.59 4.68
C LEU A 99 10.25 -4.95 3.62
N GLN A 100 9.69 -3.77 3.91
CA GLN A 100 8.83 -3.07 2.96
C GLN A 100 9.65 -2.20 2.00
N VAL A 101 9.42 -2.40 0.70
CA VAL A 101 9.95 -1.58 -0.39
C VAL A 101 8.89 -0.57 -0.79
N GLY A 102 9.27 0.70 -0.96
CA GLY A 102 8.40 1.81 -1.36
C GLY A 102 7.70 2.57 -0.24
N HIS A 103 8.03 2.34 1.03
CA HIS A 103 7.24 2.85 2.17
C HIS A 103 7.41 4.35 2.47
N ASP A 104 8.54 4.97 2.09
CA ASP A 104 8.88 6.32 2.57
C ASP A 104 8.27 7.39 1.68
N HIS A 105 7.00 7.74 1.88
CA HIS A 105 6.29 8.72 1.04
C HIS A 105 6.92 10.13 1.05
N GLY A 106 7.64 10.50 2.11
CA GLY A 106 8.40 11.76 2.22
C GLY A 106 9.81 11.71 1.60
N CYS A 107 10.13 10.64 0.87
CA CYS A 107 11.45 10.43 0.27
C CYS A 107 11.67 11.39 -0.92
N HIS A 108 12.47 12.43 -0.69
CA HIS A 108 12.76 13.50 -1.63
C HIS A 108 14.27 13.77 -1.66
N GLN A 109 14.96 13.12 -2.60
CA GLN A 109 16.40 13.29 -2.87
C GLN A 109 17.37 12.92 -1.74
N GLN A 110 16.92 12.28 -0.65
CA GLN A 110 17.86 11.68 0.32
C GLN A 110 18.55 10.44 -0.30
N PRO A 111 19.85 10.20 -0.01
CA PRO A 111 20.52 8.97 -0.41
C PRO A 111 19.89 7.75 0.28
N PHE A 112 19.96 6.59 -0.39
CA PHE A 112 19.60 5.26 0.16
C PHE A 112 18.14 5.09 0.61
N CYS A 113 17.28 6.01 0.18
CA CYS A 113 15.95 6.22 0.72
C CYS A 113 14.87 5.35 0.03
N ASN A 114 13.87 4.91 0.80
CA ASN A 114 12.89 3.88 0.40
C ASN A 114 11.68 4.47 -0.36
N ALA A 115 11.94 5.22 -1.43
CA ALA A 115 10.91 5.93 -2.19
C ALA A 115 9.84 4.99 -2.79
N PRO A 116 8.56 5.39 -2.83
CA PRO A 116 7.50 4.68 -3.53
C PRO A 116 7.87 4.33 -4.98
N LEU A 117 7.55 3.11 -5.39
CA LEU A 117 7.89 2.62 -6.73
C LEU A 117 6.98 3.28 -7.78
N PRO A 118 7.54 3.70 -8.94
CA PRO A 118 6.87 4.59 -9.89
C PRO A 118 5.80 3.94 -10.77
N GLY A 119 5.58 2.63 -10.69
CA GLY A 119 4.62 1.92 -11.53
C GLY A 119 4.63 0.40 -11.30
N PRO A 120 3.94 -0.40 -12.13
CA PRO A 120 3.74 -1.83 -11.89
C PRO A 120 4.98 -2.72 -12.08
N GLY A 121 6.10 -2.18 -12.58
CA GLY A 121 7.31 -2.96 -12.86
C GLY A 121 7.22 -3.74 -14.18
N PRO A 122 7.68 -5.01 -14.26
CA PRO A 122 8.07 -5.87 -13.13
C PRO A 122 9.47 -5.57 -12.59
N TYR A 123 9.60 -5.60 -11.27
CA TYR A 123 10.85 -5.41 -10.53
C TYR A 123 11.56 -6.72 -10.23
N ARG A 124 12.85 -6.63 -9.90
CA ARG A 124 13.64 -7.69 -9.28
C ARG A 124 14.47 -7.10 -8.16
N VAL A 125 14.77 -7.91 -7.16
CA VAL A 125 15.61 -7.50 -6.02
C VAL A 125 16.73 -8.49 -5.74
N LYS A 126 17.83 -8.01 -5.18
CA LYS A 126 18.86 -8.84 -4.53
C LYS A 126 19.41 -8.14 -3.30
N PHE A 127 19.93 -8.92 -2.36
CA PHE A 127 20.67 -8.39 -1.22
C PHE A 127 22.18 -8.41 -1.50
N LEU A 128 22.85 -7.32 -1.13
CA LEU A 128 24.30 -7.20 -1.08
C LEU A 128 24.75 -7.05 0.37
N LEU A 129 25.75 -7.83 0.78
CA LEU A 129 26.51 -7.59 2.00
C LEU A 129 27.70 -6.69 1.64
N MET A 130 27.81 -5.53 2.28
CA MET A 130 28.88 -4.56 2.01
C MET A 130 29.65 -4.19 3.28
N ASP A 131 30.96 -3.95 3.12
CA ASP A 131 31.83 -3.49 4.21
C ASP A 131 31.59 -2.00 4.53
N THR A 132 32.33 -1.47 5.52
CA THR A 132 32.24 -0.06 5.93
C THR A 132 32.71 0.96 4.88
N ARG A 133 33.34 0.50 3.78
CA ARG A 133 33.72 1.33 2.63
C ARG A 133 32.69 1.29 1.50
N GLY A 134 31.66 0.47 1.64
CA GLY A 134 30.66 0.23 0.60
C GLY A 134 31.07 -0.83 -0.42
N SER A 135 32.16 -1.58 -0.16
CA SER A 135 32.65 -2.59 -1.09
C SER A 135 31.91 -3.93 -0.89
N PRO A 136 31.48 -4.62 -1.95
CA PRO A 136 30.64 -5.80 -1.87
C PRO A 136 31.43 -7.03 -1.43
N ARG A 137 31.01 -7.65 -0.33
CA ARG A 137 31.60 -8.88 0.23
C ARG A 137 30.89 -10.14 -0.22
N ALA A 138 29.57 -10.09 -0.35
CA ALA A 138 28.75 -11.22 -0.78
C ALA A 138 27.42 -10.73 -1.38
N GLU A 139 26.81 -11.53 -2.24
CA GLU A 139 25.50 -11.24 -2.83
C GLU A 139 24.57 -12.45 -2.85
N THR A 140 23.26 -12.20 -2.91
CA THR A 140 22.24 -13.22 -3.18
C THR A 140 21.94 -13.32 -4.67
N LYS A 141 21.17 -14.34 -5.06
CA LYS A 141 20.54 -14.36 -6.40
C LYS A 141 19.53 -13.20 -6.50
N TRP A 142 19.22 -12.83 -7.74
CA TRP A 142 18.04 -12.02 -8.04
C TRP A 142 16.75 -12.80 -7.74
N SER A 143 15.73 -12.09 -7.25
CA SER A 143 14.37 -12.60 -7.10
C SER A 143 13.74 -12.98 -8.44
N ASP A 144 12.64 -13.73 -8.35
CA ASP A 144 11.66 -13.79 -9.43
C ASP A 144 11.06 -12.39 -9.72
N PRO A 145 10.49 -12.15 -10.91
CA PRO A 145 9.88 -10.86 -11.25
C PRO A 145 8.69 -10.54 -10.34
N ILE A 146 8.71 -9.35 -9.73
CA ILE A 146 7.66 -8.83 -8.84
C ILE A 146 6.87 -7.76 -9.61
N THR A 147 5.60 -8.04 -9.90
CA THR A 147 4.68 -7.08 -10.53
C THR A 147 3.79 -6.45 -9.46
N LEU A 148 3.73 -5.13 -9.41
CA LEU A 148 2.84 -4.42 -8.48
C LEU A 148 1.41 -4.39 -9.05
N HIS A 149 0.42 -4.20 -8.18
CA HIS A 149 -0.94 -4.01 -8.64
C HIS A 149 -1.02 -2.73 -9.47
N GLN A 150 -1.64 -2.79 -10.64
CA GLN A 150 -2.06 -1.55 -11.28
C GLN A 150 -3.17 -0.97 -10.42
N GLY A 151 -2.95 0.23 -9.88
CA GLY A 151 -4.08 1.06 -9.52
C GLY A 151 -4.91 1.22 -10.78
N SER A 152 -6.12 0.66 -10.81
CA SER A 152 -7.07 0.97 -11.86
C SER A 152 -7.18 2.49 -11.88
N ALA A 153 -6.65 3.13 -12.92
CA ALA A 153 -7.04 4.48 -13.27
C ALA A 153 -8.54 4.37 -13.53
N GLY A 154 -9.31 4.67 -12.49
CA GLY A 154 -10.75 4.70 -12.58
C GLY A 154 -11.05 5.67 -13.71
N GLN A 155 -11.59 5.13 -14.80
CA GLN A 155 -12.40 5.88 -15.75
C GLN A 155 -13.16 6.92 -14.94
N GLU A 156 -12.98 8.22 -15.25
CA GLU A 156 -13.36 9.36 -14.42
C GLU A 156 -14.86 9.33 -14.09
N GLY A 157 -15.19 8.47 -13.14
CA GLY A 157 -16.51 8.05 -12.73
C GLY A 157 -16.98 9.11 -11.78
N ARG A 158 -17.33 10.24 -12.40
CA ARG A 158 -17.97 11.42 -11.84
C ARG A 158 -18.71 11.00 -10.57
N CYS A 159 -18.06 11.26 -9.42
CA CYS A 159 -18.58 10.85 -8.13
C CYS A 159 -20.05 11.29 -8.07
N PRO A 160 -21.01 10.39 -7.82
CA PRO A 160 -22.41 10.75 -7.94
C PRO A 160 -22.70 11.90 -7.00
N GLN A 161 -22.91 13.08 -7.60
CA GLN A 161 -23.28 14.29 -6.89
C GLN A 161 -24.65 14.01 -6.28
N TRP A 162 -24.68 13.67 -4.99
CA TRP A 162 -25.90 13.56 -4.22
C TRP A 162 -26.49 14.97 -4.10
N THR A 163 -27.24 15.39 -5.11
CA THR A 163 -28.07 16.58 -5.07
C THR A 163 -29.15 16.34 -4.03
N HIS A 164 -28.96 16.91 -2.84
CA HIS A 164 -29.98 17.02 -1.83
C HIS A 164 -31.11 17.93 -2.34
N ASP A 165 -32.05 17.36 -3.10
CA ASP A 165 -33.27 18.05 -3.48
C ASP A 165 -34.18 18.18 -2.26
N LEU A 166 -34.05 19.32 -1.57
CA LEU A 166 -34.90 19.70 -0.46
C LEU A 166 -36.22 20.29 -0.99
N SER A 167 -37.15 19.42 -1.37
CA SER A 167 -38.57 19.77 -1.51
C SER A 167 -39.48 18.67 -0.94
N GLY A 168 -40.02 18.91 0.27
CA GLY A 168 -41.29 18.31 0.69
C GLY A 168 -42.48 19.06 0.04
N PRO A 169 -43.76 18.78 0.40
CA PRO A 169 -44.25 18.11 1.63
C PRO A 169 -45.43 17.14 1.32
N PRO A 170 -46.42 16.88 2.21
CA PRO A 170 -46.43 16.75 3.67
C PRO A 170 -46.81 15.32 4.15
N LEU A 171 -46.87 15.14 5.47
CA LEU A 171 -47.31 13.93 6.18
C LEU A 171 -48.77 13.52 5.88
N LEU A 172 -49.05 12.21 5.79
CA LEU A 172 -50.33 11.58 6.22
C LEU A 172 -50.26 10.03 6.18
N SER A 173 -51.14 9.41 6.98
CA SER A 173 -51.46 7.96 7.08
C SER A 173 -50.37 6.99 7.56
N TRP A 174 -50.49 6.64 8.84
CA TRP A 174 -50.27 5.27 9.31
C TRP A 174 -51.51 4.40 8.99
N ASP A 175 -51.42 3.10 9.26
CA ASP A 175 -52.46 2.04 9.15
C ASP A 175 -52.74 1.36 7.78
N ILE A 176 -53.03 0.05 7.91
CA ILE A 176 -53.58 -0.92 6.92
C ILE A 176 -52.56 -1.34 5.83
N CYS A 177 -52.19 -2.62 5.67
CA CYS A 177 -52.99 -3.83 5.78
C CYS A 177 -52.55 -4.83 6.89
N LEU A 178 -53.43 -5.00 7.88
CA LEU A 178 -53.58 -6.25 8.62
C LEU A 178 -54.40 -7.23 7.74
N PHE A 179 -53.80 -8.32 7.28
CA PHE A 179 -54.54 -9.53 6.89
C PHE A 179 -53.79 -10.79 7.28
N LEU A 180 -54.26 -11.44 8.34
CA LEU A 180 -53.76 -12.72 8.83
C LEU A 180 -54.79 -13.83 8.61
N LEU A 181 -54.31 -14.92 8.00
CA LEU A 181 -54.71 -16.32 8.21
C LEU A 181 -56.06 -16.85 7.69
N LEU A 182 -55.96 -17.80 6.75
CA LEU A 182 -56.73 -19.04 6.53
C LEU A 182 -56.02 -19.80 5.37
N SER A 183 -55.64 -21.08 5.38
CA SER A 183 -55.53 -22.13 6.41
C SER A 183 -54.42 -23.15 6.03
N PRO A 184 -53.84 -23.91 6.97
CA PRO A 184 -52.86 -24.99 6.71
C PRO A 184 -53.56 -26.37 6.59
N PRO A 185 -52.85 -27.52 6.58
CA PRO A 185 -51.51 -27.85 6.08
C PRO A 185 -51.54 -28.98 5.02
N SER A 186 -50.44 -29.23 4.31
CA SER A 186 -50.17 -30.53 3.66
C SER A 186 -48.68 -30.87 3.71
N SER A 187 -48.32 -31.83 4.54
CA SER A 187 -46.96 -32.34 4.65
C SER A 187 -46.64 -33.34 3.55
N SER A 188 -45.47 -33.20 2.92
CA SER A 188 -44.42 -34.24 2.83
C SER A 188 -43.69 -34.24 1.49
N LEU A 189 -42.37 -34.44 1.57
CA LEU A 189 -41.50 -34.99 0.53
C LEU A 189 -41.41 -34.20 -0.79
N TRP A 190 -40.33 -33.43 -0.94
CA TRP A 190 -39.12 -33.89 -1.67
C TRP A 190 -37.94 -32.93 -1.40
N TRP A 191 -36.77 -33.52 -1.08
CA TRP A 191 -35.46 -32.86 -1.19
C TRP A 191 -34.84 -33.29 -2.54
N PRO A 192 -33.97 -32.48 -3.16
CA PRO A 192 -32.54 -32.70 -2.90
C PRO A 192 -31.66 -31.42 -2.82
N GLU A 193 -30.61 -31.55 -2.01
CA GLU A 193 -29.21 -31.10 -2.25
C GLU A 193 -28.92 -29.68 -2.78
N GLU A 194 -28.38 -28.82 -1.90
CA GLU A 194 -27.65 -27.61 -2.30
C GLU A 194 -26.53 -27.26 -1.28
N ALA A 195 -25.33 -26.99 -1.80
CA ALA A 195 -24.15 -26.27 -1.28
C ALA A 195 -23.70 -26.31 0.22
N PRO A 196 -22.37 -26.33 0.49
CA PRO A 196 -21.82 -26.33 1.85
C PRO A 196 -21.88 -24.97 2.56
N GLU A 197 -22.08 -25.05 3.87
CA GLU A 197 -22.36 -23.98 4.83
C GLU A 197 -21.51 -22.70 4.72
N GLN A 198 -22.18 -21.58 4.43
CA GLN A 198 -21.79 -20.29 5.01
C GLN A 198 -22.34 -20.16 6.44
N LEU A 199 -21.66 -19.32 7.22
CA LEU A 199 -22.08 -18.62 8.46
C LEU A 199 -21.56 -19.15 9.80
N ARG A 200 -20.50 -18.50 10.28
CA ARG A 200 -20.57 -17.78 11.57
C ARG A 200 -19.88 -16.41 11.47
N ILE A 201 -20.63 -15.39 11.04
CA ILE A 201 -20.24 -14.00 11.34
C ILE A 201 -20.40 -13.83 12.85
N GLY A 202 -19.27 -13.69 13.56
CA GLY A 202 -19.26 -13.31 14.96
C GLY A 202 -19.67 -11.85 15.12
N SER A 203 -20.63 -11.57 15.98
CA SER A 203 -20.99 -10.20 16.35
C SER A 203 -19.84 -9.55 17.13
N PHE A 204 -19.09 -8.65 16.50
CA PHE A 204 -18.11 -7.80 17.18
C PHE A 204 -18.68 -6.41 17.40
N MET A 205 -19.07 -6.12 18.64
CA MET A 205 -19.50 -4.80 19.10
C MET A 205 -18.29 -3.84 19.20
N GLY A 206 -17.83 -3.33 18.05
CA GLY A 206 -16.82 -2.29 17.98
C GLY A 206 -17.31 -0.99 18.64
N LYS A 207 -16.67 -0.59 19.75
CA LYS A 207 -16.94 0.70 20.39
C LYS A 207 -16.49 1.82 19.45
N ARG A 208 -17.37 2.80 19.21
CA ARG A 208 -17.03 4.01 18.43
C ARG A 208 -15.95 4.80 19.17
N TYR A 209 -14.82 5.02 18.53
CA TYR A 209 -13.83 5.98 19.01
C TYR A 209 -14.30 7.39 18.68
N MET A 210 -14.43 8.24 19.70
CA MET A 210 -14.76 9.66 19.52
C MET A 210 -13.47 10.44 19.31
N THR A 211 -13.21 10.85 18.06
CA THR A 211 -12.10 11.75 17.71
C THR A 211 -12.43 13.16 18.19
N HIS A 212 -12.02 13.49 19.42
CA HIS A 212 -12.04 14.87 19.91
C HIS A 212 -10.73 15.60 19.56
N HIS A 213 -10.84 16.93 19.52
CA HIS A 213 -9.74 17.91 19.34
C HIS A 213 -9.29 18.19 17.90
N ILE A 214 -10.23 18.68 17.08
CA ILE A 214 -9.94 19.80 16.18
C ILE A 214 -10.45 21.07 16.88
N PRO A 215 -9.60 22.06 17.22
CA PRO A 215 -10.07 23.36 17.71
C PRO A 215 -10.73 24.13 16.54
N PRO A 216 -11.85 24.84 16.76
CA PRO A 216 -12.49 25.60 15.69
C PRO A 216 -11.63 26.79 15.27
N SER A 217 -11.34 26.90 13.97
CA SER A 217 -10.86 28.18 13.41
C SER A 217 -11.98 29.22 13.48
N GLU A 218 -11.65 30.43 13.91
CA GLU A 218 -12.57 31.57 13.92
C GLU A 218 -13.15 31.80 12.53
N ALA A 219 -14.48 31.75 12.42
CA ALA A 219 -15.17 32.10 11.20
C ALA A 219 -15.08 33.62 10.98
N ALA A 220 -14.39 34.04 9.92
CA ALA A 220 -14.29 35.44 9.55
C ALA A 220 -15.68 35.98 9.16
N THR A 221 -16.24 36.84 10.00
CA THR A 221 -17.51 37.51 9.77
C THR A 221 -17.39 38.47 8.58
N LEU A 222 -18.06 38.16 7.46
CA LEU A 222 -18.30 39.10 6.37
C LEU A 222 -19.80 39.15 6.04
N PRO A 223 -20.40 40.34 5.91
CA PRO A 223 -21.85 40.48 5.75
C PRO A 223 -22.34 40.21 4.33
N VAL A 224 -23.62 39.84 4.25
CA VAL A 224 -24.36 39.56 3.02
C VAL A 224 -24.58 40.85 2.20
N GLY A 225 -24.46 40.76 0.88
CA GLY A 225 -24.87 41.80 -0.07
C GLY A 225 -25.13 41.21 -1.45
N CYS A 226 -26.40 41.02 -1.80
CA CYS A 226 -26.83 40.54 -3.11
C CYS A 226 -27.40 41.70 -3.95
N GLU A 227 -27.00 41.81 -5.22
CA GLU A 227 -27.85 42.24 -6.34
C GLU A 227 -27.12 41.93 -7.68
N PRO A 228 -27.83 41.58 -8.78
CA PRO A 228 -27.24 41.14 -10.03
C PRO A 228 -27.20 42.25 -11.10
N GLY A 229 -26.20 42.20 -11.99
CA GLY A 229 -26.09 43.07 -13.17
C GLY A 229 -26.01 42.23 -14.46
N PRO A 230 -26.77 42.56 -15.53
CA PRO A 230 -26.80 41.76 -16.76
C PRO A 230 -25.71 42.14 -17.78
N ASP A 231 -25.24 41.17 -18.55
CA ASP A 231 -24.47 41.42 -19.79
C ASP A 231 -25.36 42.10 -20.85
N PRO A 232 -24.80 43.06 -21.62
CA PRO A 232 -24.53 42.76 -23.02
C PRO A 232 -23.25 43.41 -23.61
N LEU A 233 -22.70 42.76 -24.65
CA LEU A 233 -21.72 43.28 -25.63
C LEU A 233 -22.38 44.33 -26.58
N PRO A 234 -21.68 45.07 -27.49
CA PRO A 234 -20.26 44.98 -27.92
C PRO A 234 -19.50 46.33 -28.16
N SER A 235 -18.19 46.19 -28.45
CA SER A 235 -17.32 46.99 -29.37
C SER A 235 -17.25 48.54 -29.32
N LEU A 236 -16.03 49.09 -29.17
CA LEU A 236 -15.21 49.67 -30.26
C LEU A 236 -13.95 50.39 -29.71
N SER A 237 -12.81 50.27 -30.41
CA SER A 237 -11.59 51.07 -30.18
C SER A 237 -11.77 52.51 -30.70
N PRO A 238 -10.91 53.45 -30.26
CA PRO A 238 -9.66 53.73 -31.00
C PRO A 238 -8.39 53.38 -30.24
#